data_AF-F1LHN7-F1
#
_entry.id   AF-F1LHN7-F1
#
_cell.length_a   1.000
_cell.length_b   1.000
_cell.length_c   1.000
_cell.angle_alpha   90.00
_cell.angle_beta   90.00
_cell.angle_gamma   90.00
#
_symmetry.space_group_name_H-M   'P 1'
#
loop_
_entity.id
_entity.type
_entity.pdbx_description
1 polymer ?
#
loop_
_entity_poly.entity_id
_entity_poly.type
_entity_poly.pdbx_seq_one_letter_code
_entity_poly.pdbx_strand_id
1 'polypeptide(L)'
;MMEWNGFVTGFIEMCNKMDSTEPPFSETRFNEVTTEVSNYIKKIGYNPKAVAFVPISGFNGDNMLEPSPNMPWFKGWNVERK
;
A
#
# COMPACT_ATOMS: atom_id res chain seq x y z
N MET A 1 3.81 16.38 27.75
CA MET A 1 3.45 15.47 26.64
C MET A 1 3.64 16.30 25.37
N MET A 2 4.73 16.10 24.63
CA MET A 2 4.97 16.88 23.41
C MET A 2 4.07 16.31 22.32
N GLU A 3 3.07 17.09 21.90
CA GLU A 3 2.31 16.80 20.69
C GLU A 3 3.22 17.03 19.49
N TRP A 4 3.40 15.98 18.69
CA TRP A 4 4.22 15.99 17.50
C TRP A 4 3.44 16.73 16.39
N ASN A 5 3.70 18.02 16.19
CA ASN A 5 3.08 18.84 15.12
C ASN A 5 3.69 18.60 13.73
N GLY A 6 4.20 17.40 13.47
CA GLY A 6 4.70 17.02 12.16
C GLY A 6 3.53 16.72 11.23
N PHE A 7 3.16 17.65 10.35
CA PHE A 7 2.23 17.36 9.27
C PHE A 7 2.92 16.41 8.28
N VAL A 8 2.53 15.14 8.30
CA VAL A 8 2.91 14.16 7.27
C VAL A 8 2.16 14.53 5.98
N THR A 9 2.90 15.00 4.96
CA THR A 9 2.32 15.48 3.69
C THR A 9 2.26 14.41 2.60
N GLY A 10 2.98 13.30 2.78
CA GLY A 10 2.97 12.16 1.87
C GLY A 10 2.94 10.86 2.65
N PHE A 11 2.02 9.96 2.27
CA PHE A 11 1.87 8.65 2.91
C PHE A 11 1.84 7.57 1.82
N ILE A 12 2.77 6.63 1.90
CA ILE A 12 2.87 5.48 1.00
C ILE A 12 2.82 4.23 1.89
N GLU A 13 1.93 3.31 1.56
CA GLU A 13 1.77 2.02 2.22
C GLU A 13 2.29 0.92 1.29
N MET A 14 3.26 0.14 1.79
CA MET A 14 3.87 -0.96 1.07
C MET A 14 3.37 -2.30 1.64
N CYS A 15 2.44 -2.94 0.93
CA CYS A 15 1.93 -4.26 1.28
C CYS A 15 3.01 -5.32 0.97
N ASN A 16 3.83 -5.65 1.97
CA ASN A 16 4.96 -6.56 1.82
C ASN A 16 4.58 -8.05 1.96
N LYS A 17 5.52 -8.93 1.59
CA LYS A 17 5.43 -10.40 1.64
C LYS A 17 4.33 -10.97 0.73
N MET A 18 4.11 -10.34 -0.43
CA MET A 18 3.10 -10.80 -1.39
C MET A 18 3.37 -12.22 -1.92
N ASP A 19 4.62 -12.67 -1.92
CA ASP A 19 5.03 -14.05 -2.22
C ASP A 19 4.44 -15.09 -1.26
N SER A 20 4.13 -14.68 -0.02
CA SER A 20 3.64 -15.55 1.05
C SER A 20 2.12 -15.54 1.19
N THR A 21 1.39 -14.86 0.29
CA THR A 21 -0.09 -14.93 0.30
C THR A 21 -0.56 -16.30 -0.21
N GLU A 22 -1.82 -16.64 0.05
CA GLU A 22 -2.45 -17.85 -0.47
C GLU A 22 -3.64 -17.47 -1.38
N PRO A 23 -3.55 -17.72 -2.71
CA PRO A 23 -2.35 -18.14 -3.45
C PRO A 23 -1.26 -17.04 -3.47
N PRO A 24 0.02 -17.37 -3.79
CA PRO A 24 1.08 -16.38 -3.89
C PRO A 24 0.72 -15.23 -4.83
N PHE A 25 1.07 -14.01 -4.45
CA PHE A 25 0.79 -12.77 -5.19
C PHE A 25 -0.72 -12.50 -5.44
N SER A 26 -1.55 -12.84 -4.47
CA SER A 26 -3.02 -12.73 -4.55
C SER A 26 -3.49 -11.28 -4.58
N GLU A 27 -4.10 -10.88 -5.70
CA GLU A 27 -4.79 -9.59 -5.86
C GLU A 27 -5.91 -9.43 -4.82
N THR A 28 -6.69 -10.49 -4.58
CA THR A 28 -7.79 -10.47 -3.61
C THR A 28 -7.29 -10.11 -2.22
N ARG A 29 -6.17 -10.70 -1.79
CA ARG A 29 -5.58 -10.42 -0.46
C ARG A 29 -5.07 -8.98 -0.37
N PHE A 30 -4.44 -8.48 -1.44
CA PHE A 30 -4.01 -7.09 -1.51
C PHE A 30 -5.19 -6.11 -1.41
N ASN A 31 -6.29 -6.37 -2.12
CA ASN A 31 -7.49 -5.52 -2.11
C ASN A 31 -8.20 -5.51 -0.75
N GLU A 32 -8.22 -6.65 -0.06
CA GLU A 32 -8.74 -6.78 1.31
C GLU A 32 -7.94 -5.89 2.28
N VAL A 33 -6.61 -6.04 2.31
CA VAL A 33 -5.72 -5.24 3.18
C VAL A 33 -5.83 -3.76 2.86
N THR A 34 -5.86 -3.39 1.57
CA THR A 34 -6.02 -2.01 1.13
C THR A 34 -7.33 -1.41 1.63
N THR A 35 -8.42 -2.18 1.63
CA THR A 35 -9.72 -1.75 2.14
C THR A 35 -9.70 -1.54 3.65
N GLU A 36 -9.15 -2.48 4.41
CA GLU A 36 -9.05 -2.39 5.88
C GLU A 36 -8.19 -1.19 6.31
N VAL A 37 -7.02 -1.03 5.69
CA VAL A 37 -6.11 0.07 6.00
C VAL A 37 -6.73 1.41 5.59
N SER A 38 -7.36 1.50 4.41
CA SER A 38 -8.07 2.72 3.99
C SER A 38 -9.17 3.14 4.97
N ASN A 39 -9.92 2.16 5.49
CA ASN A 39 -10.93 2.41 6.52
C ASN A 39 -10.31 2.90 7.83
N TYR A 40 -9.16 2.35 8.22
CA TYR A 40 -8.43 2.78 9.41
C TYR A 40 -7.88 4.20 9.27
N ILE A 41 -7.22 4.50 8.15
CA ILE A 41 -6.68 5.82 7.78
C ILE A 41 -7.78 6.89 7.81
N LYS A 42 -8.97 6.57 7.29
CA LYS A 42 -10.13 7.46 7.34
C LYS A 42 -10.59 7.73 8.79
N LYS A 43 -10.56 6.73 9.67
CA LYS A 43 -10.95 6.88 11.08
C LYS A 43 -10.01 7.79 11.86
N ILE A 44 -8.70 7.76 11.57
CA ILE A 44 -7.70 8.60 12.23
C ILE A 44 -7.61 10.02 11.64
N GLY A 45 -8.43 10.35 10.63
CA GLY A 45 -8.57 11.71 10.09
C GLY A 45 -7.77 12.02 8.82
N TYR A 46 -7.08 11.04 8.23
CA TYR A 46 -6.36 11.22 6.96
C TYR A 46 -7.24 10.84 5.76
N ASN A 47 -6.93 11.43 4.59
CA ASN A 47 -7.60 11.08 3.35
C ASN A 47 -6.97 9.80 2.76
N PRO A 48 -7.69 8.65 2.70
CA PRO A 48 -7.14 7.42 2.14
C PRO A 48 -6.79 7.53 0.65
N LYS A 49 -7.41 8.46 -0.08
CA LYS A 49 -7.06 8.72 -1.49
C LYS A 49 -5.73 9.45 -1.67
N ALA A 50 -5.20 10.03 -0.60
CA ALA A 50 -3.87 10.64 -0.59
C ALA A 50 -2.76 9.61 -0.29
N VAL A 51 -3.12 8.33 -0.13
CA VAL A 51 -2.21 7.23 0.22
C VAL A 51 -1.98 6.36 -1.01
N ALA A 52 -0.71 6.15 -1.35
CA ALA A 52 -0.34 5.18 -2.38
C ALA A 52 -0.24 3.79 -1.75
N PHE A 53 -0.93 2.79 -2.31
CA PHE A 53 -0.80 1.39 -1.91
C PHE A 53 0.02 0.63 -2.94
N VAL A 54 1.12 0.01 -2.52
CA VAL A 54 2.05 -0.70 -3.41
C VAL A 54 2.27 -2.13 -2.88
N PRO A 55 1.89 -3.18 -3.62
CA PRO A 55 2.21 -4.55 -3.27
C PRO A 55 3.69 -4.82 -3.58
N ILE A 56 4.45 -5.33 -2.62
CA ILE A 56 5.87 -5.64 -2.79
C ILE A 56 6.21 -7.04 -2.22
N SER A 57 7.32 -7.59 -2.70
CA SER A 57 8.05 -8.64 -1.97
C SER A 57 9.48 -8.19 -1.79
N GLY A 58 9.84 -7.82 -0.55
CA GLY A 58 11.23 -7.44 -0.26
C GLY A 58 12.22 -8.60 -0.42
N PHE A 59 11.78 -9.86 -0.29
CA PHE A 59 12.65 -11.03 -0.41
C PHE A 59 13.02 -11.31 -1.87
N ASN A 60 12.03 -11.25 -2.77
CA ASN A 60 12.22 -11.49 -4.19
C ASN A 60 12.54 -10.23 -4.99
N GLY A 61 12.42 -9.04 -4.38
CA GLY A 61 12.64 -7.75 -5.03
C GLY A 61 11.47 -7.23 -5.86
N ASP A 62 10.29 -7.85 -5.76
CA ASP A 62 9.11 -7.50 -6.56
C ASP A 62 8.60 -6.08 -6.25
N ASN A 63 8.37 -5.26 -7.30
CA ASN A 63 7.85 -3.88 -7.22
C ASN A 63 8.72 -2.92 -6.36
N MET A 64 9.99 -3.23 -6.14
CA MET A 64 10.92 -2.38 -5.38
C MET A 64 11.57 -1.30 -6.24
N LEU A 65 12.09 -1.68 -7.41
CA LEU A 65 12.72 -0.77 -8.39
C LEU A 65 12.01 -0.84 -9.74
N GLU A 66 11.56 -2.03 -10.12
CA GLU A 66 10.89 -2.31 -11.39
C GLU A 66 9.58 -3.06 -11.15
N PRO A 67 8.60 -2.94 -12.07
CA PRO A 67 7.36 -3.71 -11.99
C PRO A 67 7.61 -5.21 -11.99
N SER A 68 6.94 -5.93 -11.09
CA SER A 68 7.05 -7.37 -10.96
C SER A 68 6.24 -8.11 -12.04
N PRO A 69 6.81 -9.13 -12.71
CA PRO A 69 6.07 -10.01 -13.59
C PRO A 69 5.10 -10.95 -12.83
N ASN A 70 5.27 -11.13 -11.51
CA ASN A 70 4.43 -11.99 -10.67
C ASN A 70 3.10 -11.32 -10.30
N MET A 71 3.01 -10.01 -10.45
CA MET A 71 1.81 -9.22 -10.18
C MET A 71 1.34 -8.46 -11.43
N PRO A 72 1.00 -9.15 -12.54
CA PRO A 72 0.62 -8.48 -13.78
C PRO A 72 -0.72 -7.72 -13.64
N TRP A 73 -1.51 -8.04 -12.62
CA TRP A 73 -2.74 -7.33 -12.25
C TRP A 73 -2.48 -5.95 -11.65
N PHE A 74 -1.31 -5.73 -11.03
CA PHE A 74 -0.97 -4.43 -10.46
C PHE A 74 -0.52 -3.47 -11.57
N LYS A 75 -1.32 -2.43 -11.81
CA LYS A 75 -1.06 -1.42 -12.86
C LYS A 75 -0.52 -0.09 -12.30
N GLY A 76 -0.12 -0.08 -11.04
CA GLY A 76 0.30 1.10 -10.31
C GLY A 76 -0.80 1.62 -9.37
N TRP A 77 -0.54 2.78 -8.76
CA TRP A 77 -1.40 3.40 -7.78
C TRP A 77 -1.80 4.80 -8.24
N ASN A 78 -2.97 5.26 -7.78
CA ASN A 78 -3.43 6.63 -8.03
C ASN A 78 -3.52 7.37 -6.70
N VAL A 79 -2.93 8.57 -6.63
CA VAL A 79 -2.98 9.44 -5.45
C VAL A 79 -3.61 10.76 -5.83
N GLU A 80 -4.70 11.12 -5.15
CA GLU A 80 -5.26 12.48 -5.22
C GLU A 80 -4.50 13.38 -4.24
N ARG A 81 -3.70 14.31 -4.77
CA ARG A 81 -3.07 15.38 -3.99
C ARG A 81 -3.95 16.64 -4.06
N LYS A 82 -4.23 17.25 -2.92
CA LYS A 82 -4.87 18.57 -2.81
C LYS A 82 -3.82 19.67 -2.76
#